data_AF-A0A918Z719-F1
#
_entry.id   AF-A0A918Z719-F1
#
_cell.length_a   1.000
_cell.length_b   1.000
_cell.length_c   1.000
_cell.angle_alpha   90.00
_cell.angle_beta   90.00
_cell.angle_gamma   90.00
#
_symmetry.space_group_name_H-M   'P 1'
#
loop_
_entity.id
_entity.type
_entity.pdbx_description
1 polymer ?
#
loop_
_entity_poly.entity_id
_entity_poly.type
_entity_poly.pdbx_seq_one_letter_code
_entity_poly.pdbx_strand_id
1 'polypeptide(L)'
;MNGDTNSFDAYDEEPQDLAWQQDNRDEGLSLGRVPSARQPMDEEGARGRGDDAPDDGAAETGDGPAETGDGPAETGDRSAETGDSVAGAGEGAAGSGSGAGGSQGPGGPVDGGGGDGPVGPPRIPLPRSSVEDTGLPLPDAVPEPMPDPAPASAPLVPLVPLVLEHGVLKALLGAWALAACSAEEALAVEEHLGTCGSCADEARRLREAVGLLHQPESLDLDPSLRTQVLDSCLGRRPPRIPVPRWAAPYDAEAARLDALLQDIGSADWHAPVRLRWFEGEGPVDRRTTVAGVIAHLLSVDGLVATALGLEDPLDQLTAVPDDRTPEARTEAYWKAAHFPPTRSIRRPWREQSHNIVRTTSFTSDGEGETENAVSYGGFELPLRDAMLDRAFECWIHAEDIAKAVDYPYEAPSPRHLHGMIDLTARMLPAALADRRRTGLAAPPAGRHLVPAGAPGRSLRLEIEGSGGGEWLIPLDSPAAVGSAEHEVAHVALDGVEFCRLAAGHVPPEDAAAGQVGDRAAIRDVLFAAASLSRM
;
A
#
# COMPACT_ATOMS: atom_id res chain seq x y z
N MET A 1 52.35 -4.20 -28.56
CA MET A 1 53.65 -4.58 -27.96
C MET A 1 53.91 -3.61 -26.82
N ASN A 2 54.00 -4.15 -25.59
CA ASN A 2 54.74 -3.71 -24.40
C ASN A 2 54.77 -2.19 -24.08
N GLY A 3 54.43 -1.73 -22.87
CA GLY A 3 53.95 -2.42 -21.66
C GLY A 3 54.05 -1.49 -20.44
N ASP A 4 53.33 -1.84 -19.36
CA ASP A 4 53.53 -1.61 -17.91
C ASP A 4 54.07 -0.23 -17.40
N THR A 5 53.68 0.33 -16.24
CA THR A 5 53.28 -0.26 -14.94
C THR A 5 52.30 0.63 -14.14
N ASN A 6 51.54 0.00 -13.21
CA ASN A 6 50.86 0.65 -12.08
C ASN A 6 51.79 1.47 -11.17
N SER A 7 51.27 2.50 -10.49
CA SER A 7 51.07 2.51 -9.01
C SER A 7 50.78 3.94 -8.50
N PHE A 8 49.71 4.11 -7.72
CA PHE A 8 49.70 5.09 -6.63
C PHE A 8 48.71 4.65 -5.54
N ASP A 9 49.12 4.81 -4.29
CA ASP A 9 48.63 4.01 -3.17
C ASP A 9 47.31 4.49 -2.54
N ALA A 10 46.62 3.55 -1.89
CA ALA A 10 45.56 3.82 -0.94
C ALA A 10 46.15 4.23 0.42
N TYR A 11 45.42 5.05 1.17
CA TYR A 11 45.61 5.25 2.60
C TYR A 11 44.25 5.32 3.32
N ASP A 12 43.92 4.24 4.01
CA ASP A 12 42.99 4.24 5.15
C ASP A 12 43.66 4.93 6.34
N GLU A 13 42.98 5.84 7.05
CA GLU A 13 43.27 6.14 8.46
C GLU A 13 42.00 6.55 9.25
N GLU A 14 41.49 5.61 10.03
CA GLU A 14 40.75 5.76 11.29
C GLU A 14 41.19 4.56 12.19
N PRO A 15 40.89 4.47 13.50
CA PRO A 15 40.29 5.44 14.43
C PRO A 15 41.11 5.61 15.73
N GLN A 16 40.70 6.50 16.66
CA GLN A 16 40.98 6.33 18.10
C GLN A 16 39.85 6.86 19.01
N ASP A 17 39.42 6.01 19.93
CA ASP A 17 38.44 6.29 20.99
C ASP A 17 38.94 7.28 22.06
N LEU A 18 38.02 8.05 22.67
CA LEU A 18 38.18 8.55 24.03
C LEU A 18 36.88 8.45 24.82
N ALA A 19 36.77 7.38 25.60
CA ALA A 19 35.72 7.22 26.60
C ALA A 19 35.95 8.15 27.82
N TRP A 20 34.88 8.70 28.38
CA TRP A 20 34.88 9.31 29.71
C TRP A 20 33.94 8.55 30.65
N GLN A 21 34.53 7.91 31.65
CA GLN A 21 33.80 7.24 32.73
C GLN A 21 33.38 8.23 33.82
N GLN A 22 32.27 7.90 34.48
CA GLN A 22 31.73 8.64 35.63
C GLN A 22 32.67 8.62 36.83
N ASP A 23 32.63 9.69 37.62
CA ASP A 23 33.01 9.65 39.03
C ASP A 23 31.85 10.19 39.86
N ASN A 24 31.47 9.46 40.90
CA ASN A 24 30.21 9.65 41.63
C ASN A 24 30.54 9.63 43.13
N ARG A 25 30.33 10.73 43.85
CA ARG A 25 30.31 10.74 45.33
C ARG A 25 29.30 11.72 45.90
N ASP A 26 28.71 11.29 47.01
CA ASP A 26 27.67 11.96 47.78
C ASP A 26 28.15 13.26 48.43
N GLU A 27 27.23 14.21 48.64
CA GLU A 27 26.65 14.40 49.97
C GLU A 27 25.29 15.13 49.84
N GLY A 28 24.35 14.83 50.75
CA GLY A 28 22.94 15.21 50.57
C GLY A 28 22.54 16.51 51.27
N LEU A 29 21.28 16.90 51.09
CA LEU A 29 20.40 17.44 52.13
C LEU A 29 18.93 17.32 51.68
N SER A 30 17.98 17.42 52.64
CA SER A 30 16.66 16.78 52.55
C SER A 30 15.47 17.75 52.75
N LEU A 31 14.26 17.22 52.51
CA LEU A 31 12.91 17.71 52.90
C LEU A 31 12.21 18.73 51.96
N GLY A 32 10.92 18.51 51.62
CA GLY A 32 10.14 19.57 50.93
C GLY A 32 8.71 19.35 50.38
N ARG A 33 8.03 18.22 50.62
CA ARG A 33 6.57 17.92 50.44
C ARG A 33 5.58 18.96 49.81
N VAL A 34 4.87 18.49 48.76
CA VAL A 34 3.56 18.89 48.13
C VAL A 34 2.48 19.49 49.07
N PRO A 35 1.72 20.54 48.68
CA PRO A 35 0.34 20.44 48.08
C PRO A 35 0.07 21.47 46.93
N SER A 36 -0.67 21.20 45.85
CA SER A 36 -2.10 20.82 45.65
C SER A 36 -3.16 21.93 45.82
N ALA A 37 -3.73 22.33 44.67
CA ALA A 37 -5.08 22.85 44.36
C ALA A 37 -5.72 24.08 45.07
N ARG A 38 -6.27 25.01 44.26
CA ARG A 38 -7.62 25.60 44.42
C ARG A 38 -8.10 26.48 43.24
N GLN A 39 -9.41 26.47 42.99
CA GLN A 39 -10.17 27.40 42.13
C GLN A 39 -10.48 28.73 42.86
N PRO A 40 -11.00 29.74 42.13
CA PRO A 40 -12.40 30.20 42.33
C PRO A 40 -13.18 30.28 40.99
N MET A 41 -14.51 30.10 40.88
CA MET A 41 -15.70 30.61 41.60
C MET A 41 -16.08 32.09 41.32
N ASP A 42 -17.33 32.27 40.92
CA ASP A 42 -17.95 33.49 40.35
C ASP A 42 -18.31 34.58 41.37
N GLU A 43 -18.56 35.81 40.89
CA GLU A 43 -19.60 36.69 41.46
C GLU A 43 -20.12 37.75 40.46
N GLU A 44 -21.39 38.15 40.61
CA GLU A 44 -22.15 39.03 39.71
C GLU A 44 -21.95 40.53 40.02
N GLY A 45 -22.32 41.46 39.10
CA GLY A 45 -22.55 42.85 39.56
C GLY A 45 -22.69 44.03 38.57
N ALA A 46 -23.84 44.14 37.90
CA ALA A 46 -24.57 45.39 37.63
C ALA A 46 -24.02 46.55 36.72
N ARG A 47 -24.76 46.74 35.61
CA ARG A 47 -25.38 48.00 35.12
C ARG A 47 -24.50 49.21 34.72
N GLY A 48 -24.52 49.54 33.42
CA GLY A 48 -24.30 50.88 32.88
C GLY A 48 -24.96 51.04 31.50
N ARG A 49 -25.77 52.10 31.30
CA ARG A 49 -26.32 52.49 29.98
C ARG A 49 -25.39 53.52 29.34
N GLY A 50 -25.35 53.57 28.02
CA GLY A 50 -24.77 54.66 27.24
C GLY A 50 -25.03 54.45 25.75
N ASP A 51 -25.84 55.31 25.17
CA ASP A 51 -26.14 55.35 23.73
C ASP A 51 -24.99 56.05 22.94
N ASP A 52 -25.23 56.27 21.65
CA ASP A 52 -24.56 57.19 20.72
C ASP A 52 -23.54 56.62 19.72
N ALA A 53 -24.06 56.38 18.51
CA ALA A 53 -23.45 56.67 17.21
C ALA A 53 -24.41 57.64 16.47
N PRO A 54 -24.09 58.24 15.31
CA PRO A 54 -22.87 58.16 14.48
C PRO A 54 -22.27 59.55 14.13
N ASP A 55 -21.23 59.62 13.28
CA ASP A 55 -21.12 60.72 12.30
C ASP A 55 -20.28 60.36 11.05
N ASP A 56 -20.52 61.12 9.99
CA ASP A 56 -20.35 60.87 8.56
C ASP A 56 -18.96 61.12 7.92
N GLY A 57 -18.79 60.58 6.70
CA GLY A 57 -18.16 61.28 5.57
C GLY A 57 -16.63 61.13 5.36
N ALA A 58 -16.09 61.21 4.14
CA ALA A 58 -16.67 61.25 2.78
C ALA A 58 -15.55 61.02 1.73
N ALA A 59 -15.92 60.64 0.49
CA ALA A 59 -15.37 61.06 -0.84
C ALA A 59 -13.82 61.15 -1.08
N GLU A 60 -13.22 60.92 -2.27
CA GLU A 60 -13.70 60.68 -3.65
C GLU A 60 -12.51 60.30 -4.58
N THR A 61 -12.77 59.71 -5.77
CA THR A 61 -11.86 59.57 -6.96
C THR A 61 -10.53 58.79 -6.77
N GLY A 62 -9.92 58.09 -7.72
CA GLY A 62 -10.13 57.73 -9.15
C GLY A 62 -8.96 56.79 -9.56
N ASP A 63 -8.83 56.20 -10.74
CA ASP A 63 -9.63 56.16 -11.98
C ASP A 63 -9.25 54.87 -12.76
N GLY A 64 -9.72 54.67 -14.00
CA GLY A 64 -9.36 53.54 -14.88
C GLY A 64 -7.99 53.68 -15.60
N PRO A 65 -7.63 52.78 -16.56
CA PRO A 65 -8.54 52.27 -17.59
C PRO A 65 -8.51 50.75 -17.85
N ALA A 66 -9.46 50.30 -18.68
CA ALA A 66 -9.47 48.98 -19.29
C ALA A 66 -8.76 48.97 -20.65
N GLU A 67 -8.25 47.81 -21.07
CA GLU A 67 -7.98 47.51 -22.48
C GLU A 67 -8.92 46.42 -22.99
N THR A 68 -9.24 46.49 -24.29
CA THR A 68 -10.11 45.56 -25.02
C THR A 68 -9.35 45.05 -26.24
N GLY A 69 -9.58 43.79 -26.63
CA GLY A 69 -8.93 43.18 -27.79
C GLY A 69 -9.77 42.03 -28.34
N ASP A 70 -10.35 42.23 -29.52
CA ASP A 70 -11.28 41.30 -30.17
C ASP A 70 -10.58 40.13 -30.91
N GLY A 71 -11.08 38.91 -30.67
CA GLY A 71 -11.28 37.85 -31.69
C GLY A 71 -10.05 37.23 -32.40
N PRO A 72 -10.27 36.26 -33.32
CA PRO A 72 -11.55 35.78 -33.85
C PRO A 72 -11.87 34.31 -33.52
N ALA A 73 -13.04 33.85 -33.94
CA ALA A 73 -13.46 32.45 -33.89
C ALA A 73 -12.88 31.63 -35.06
N GLU A 74 -12.54 30.36 -34.81
CA GLU A 74 -12.39 29.35 -35.85
C GLU A 74 -13.55 28.34 -35.83
N THR A 75 -13.98 27.96 -37.03
CA THR A 75 -15.07 27.03 -37.27
C THR A 75 -14.54 25.61 -37.46
N GLY A 76 -15.23 24.66 -36.84
CA GLY A 76 -14.87 23.25 -36.73
C GLY A 76 -14.32 22.52 -37.97
N ASP A 77 -13.59 21.45 -37.67
CA ASP A 77 -13.66 20.23 -38.45
C ASP A 77 -14.22 19.09 -37.58
N ARG A 78 -15.06 18.25 -38.19
CA ARG A 78 -15.63 17.03 -37.62
C ARG A 78 -15.13 15.87 -38.48
N SER A 79 -13.93 15.40 -38.20
CA SER A 79 -13.48 14.12 -38.76
C SER A 79 -14.23 12.99 -38.06
N ALA A 80 -15.10 12.32 -38.82
CA ALA A 80 -15.80 11.13 -38.38
C ALA A 80 -14.92 9.90 -38.60
N GLU A 81 -14.73 9.09 -37.56
CA GLU A 81 -14.31 7.71 -37.74
C GLU A 81 -15.52 6.78 -37.61
N THR A 82 -15.74 6.03 -38.68
CA THR A 82 -16.53 4.81 -38.72
C THR A 82 -16.01 3.85 -37.65
N GLY A 83 -16.84 3.16 -36.87
CA GLY A 83 -18.13 2.62 -37.28
C GLY A 83 -17.94 1.21 -37.85
N ASP A 84 -17.53 0.26 -37.01
CA ASP A 84 -17.85 -1.14 -37.22
C ASP A 84 -18.43 -1.73 -35.93
N SER A 85 -19.56 -2.41 -36.05
CA SER A 85 -20.34 -2.98 -34.96
C SER A 85 -20.75 -4.38 -35.37
N VAL A 86 -19.93 -5.37 -35.02
CA VAL A 86 -20.28 -6.77 -35.24
C VAL A 86 -21.22 -7.22 -34.13
N ALA A 87 -22.49 -7.33 -34.47
CA ALA A 87 -23.52 -7.90 -33.61
C ALA A 87 -23.49 -9.44 -33.66
N GLY A 88 -23.49 -10.06 -32.48
CA GLY A 88 -24.06 -11.39 -32.23
C GLY A 88 -24.75 -11.32 -30.87
N ALA A 89 -26.07 -11.47 -30.74
CA ALA A 89 -26.80 -12.72 -30.94
C ALA A 89 -26.08 -13.89 -30.25
N GLY A 90 -26.48 -14.38 -29.08
CA GLY A 90 -27.72 -14.15 -28.33
C GLY A 90 -28.51 -15.46 -28.22
N GLU A 91 -28.24 -16.22 -27.16
CA GLU A 91 -29.07 -17.36 -26.74
C GLU A 91 -29.39 -17.23 -25.26
N GLY A 92 -30.69 -17.22 -24.95
CA GLY A 92 -31.18 -17.32 -23.58
C GLY A 92 -31.74 -18.71 -23.31
N ALA A 93 -31.58 -19.20 -22.08
CA ALA A 93 -32.31 -20.37 -21.60
C ALA A 93 -32.82 -20.09 -20.18
N ALA A 94 -34.10 -19.73 -20.08
CA ALA A 94 -34.80 -19.68 -18.80
C ALA A 94 -35.14 -21.11 -18.33
N GLY A 95 -35.02 -21.36 -17.02
CA GLY A 95 -35.29 -22.68 -16.44
C GLY A 95 -35.56 -22.61 -14.94
N SER A 96 -36.74 -22.11 -14.55
CA SER A 96 -37.20 -22.18 -13.16
C SER A 96 -37.52 -23.61 -12.74
N GLY A 97 -37.11 -24.03 -11.54
CA GLY A 97 -37.44 -25.35 -11.00
C GLY A 97 -37.08 -25.48 -9.51
N SER A 98 -37.99 -25.08 -8.62
CA SER A 98 -37.84 -25.25 -7.17
C SER A 98 -37.86 -26.73 -6.77
N GLY A 99 -37.00 -27.15 -5.85
CA GLY A 99 -37.04 -28.49 -5.25
C GLY A 99 -36.09 -28.64 -4.07
N ALA A 100 -36.63 -28.69 -2.85
CA ALA A 100 -35.86 -28.92 -1.63
C ALA A 100 -35.57 -30.41 -1.42
N GLY A 101 -34.40 -30.74 -0.87
CA GLY A 101 -34.05 -32.11 -0.46
C GLY A 101 -32.55 -32.24 -0.21
N GLY A 102 -32.13 -32.24 1.06
CA GLY A 102 -30.73 -32.42 1.42
C GLY A 102 -30.37 -33.89 1.68
N SER A 103 -29.13 -34.27 1.36
CA SER A 103 -28.48 -35.44 1.95
C SER A 103 -26.95 -35.40 1.79
N GLN A 104 -26.28 -35.71 2.91
CA GLN A 104 -25.12 -36.60 3.03
C GLN A 104 -24.00 -36.49 1.97
N GLY A 105 -22.84 -35.98 2.37
CA GLY A 105 -21.61 -36.09 1.58
C GLY A 105 -21.07 -37.52 1.53
N PRO A 106 -20.39 -37.93 0.44
CA PRO A 106 -19.50 -39.08 0.43
C PRO A 106 -18.22 -38.73 1.22
N GLY A 107 -17.58 -39.63 1.95
CA GLY A 107 -17.50 -41.07 1.74
C GLY A 107 -16.02 -41.41 1.54
N GLY A 108 -15.29 -41.58 2.65
CA GLY A 108 -13.85 -41.85 2.61
C GLY A 108 -13.54 -43.20 1.94
N PRO A 109 -12.38 -43.34 1.27
CA PRO A 109 -12.00 -44.59 0.64
C PRO A 109 -11.72 -45.67 1.68
N VAL A 110 -12.27 -46.85 1.42
CA VAL A 110 -12.09 -48.08 2.22
C VAL A 110 -10.70 -48.68 2.03
N ASP A 111 -10.16 -49.27 3.11
CA ASP A 111 -8.95 -50.09 3.06
C ASP A 111 -9.14 -51.31 2.15
N GLY A 112 -8.38 -51.35 1.05
CA GLY A 112 -8.26 -52.50 0.15
C GLY A 112 -6.82 -52.96 0.08
N GLY A 113 -6.43 -53.91 0.92
CA GLY A 113 -5.06 -54.44 0.95
C GLY A 113 -4.78 -55.45 -0.18
N GLY A 114 -3.58 -55.39 -0.77
CA GLY A 114 -3.03 -56.47 -1.60
C GLY A 114 -2.44 -56.01 -2.94
N GLY A 115 -1.15 -55.62 -2.95
CA GLY A 115 -0.45 -55.22 -4.17
C GLY A 115 0.93 -54.61 -3.90
N ASP A 116 1.82 -55.38 -3.28
CA ASP A 116 3.18 -54.93 -2.96
C ASP A 116 4.02 -54.80 -4.24
N GLY A 117 4.19 -53.57 -4.72
CA GLY A 117 5.04 -53.20 -5.84
C GLY A 117 5.86 -51.96 -5.45
N PRO A 118 7.16 -51.91 -5.77
CA PRO A 118 8.02 -50.84 -5.27
C PRO A 118 7.61 -49.49 -5.85
N VAL A 119 7.15 -48.60 -4.98
CA VAL A 119 6.91 -47.18 -5.31
C VAL A 119 8.25 -46.56 -5.70
N GLY A 120 8.39 -46.19 -6.98
CA GLY A 120 9.59 -45.50 -7.47
C GLY A 120 9.82 -44.18 -6.74
N PRO A 121 11.08 -43.74 -6.57
CA PRO A 121 11.37 -42.47 -5.91
C PRO A 121 10.69 -41.30 -6.65
N PRO A 122 10.29 -40.23 -5.93
CA PRO A 122 9.65 -39.08 -6.55
C PRO A 122 10.58 -38.45 -7.60
N ARG A 123 10.02 -38.08 -8.76
CA ARG A 123 10.78 -37.46 -9.88
C ARG A 123 11.45 -36.13 -9.53
N ILE A 124 11.17 -35.57 -8.35
CA ILE A 124 11.79 -34.37 -7.80
C ILE A 124 12.32 -34.75 -6.41
N PRO A 125 13.62 -34.58 -6.10
CA PRO A 125 14.16 -34.81 -4.77
C PRO A 125 13.45 -33.93 -3.74
N LEU A 126 13.15 -34.50 -2.56
CA LEU A 126 12.67 -33.71 -1.44
C LEU A 126 13.74 -32.67 -1.04
N PRO A 127 13.36 -31.42 -0.71
CA PRO A 127 14.31 -30.40 -0.27
C PRO A 127 15.10 -30.89 0.94
N ARG A 128 16.39 -30.55 0.98
CA ARG A 128 17.19 -30.72 2.19
C ARG A 128 16.61 -29.81 3.28
N SER A 129 16.41 -30.33 4.49
CA SER A 129 16.07 -29.53 5.66
C SER A 129 17.15 -28.46 5.89
N SER A 130 16.76 -27.24 6.26
CA SER A 130 17.75 -26.24 6.70
C SER A 130 18.50 -26.77 7.92
N VAL A 131 19.78 -26.44 8.05
CA VAL A 131 20.57 -26.71 9.27
C VAL A 131 19.86 -26.11 10.49
N GLU A 132 19.24 -24.95 10.32
CA GLU A 132 18.49 -24.20 11.33
C GLU A 132 17.26 -24.96 11.88
N ASP A 133 16.66 -25.83 11.06
CA ASP A 133 15.48 -26.63 11.44
C ASP A 133 15.87 -27.95 12.16
N THR A 134 17.16 -28.27 12.29
CA THR A 134 17.64 -29.49 12.97
C THR A 134 17.84 -29.36 14.47
N GLY A 135 17.76 -28.13 15.01
CA GLY A 135 18.05 -27.85 16.43
C GLY A 135 19.53 -28.01 16.82
N LEU A 136 20.43 -28.20 15.86
CA LEU A 136 21.87 -28.21 16.07
C LEU A 136 22.40 -26.76 16.05
N PRO A 137 23.45 -26.43 16.83
CA PRO A 137 24.08 -25.12 16.78
C PRO A 137 24.70 -24.86 15.40
N LEU A 138 24.61 -23.62 14.94
CA LEU A 138 25.34 -23.16 13.76
C LEU A 138 26.86 -23.27 14.03
N PRO A 139 27.66 -23.77 13.09
CA PRO A 139 29.12 -23.82 13.27
C PRO A 139 29.72 -22.41 13.26
N ASP A 140 30.68 -22.16 14.16
CA ASP A 140 31.39 -20.88 14.24
C ASP A 140 32.16 -20.59 12.94
N ALA A 141 32.17 -19.32 12.52
CA ALA A 141 32.84 -18.85 11.32
C ALA A 141 34.38 -18.79 11.50
N VAL A 142 35.03 -19.95 11.40
CA VAL A 142 36.48 -20.06 11.22
C VAL A 142 36.80 -19.90 9.72
N PRO A 143 37.82 -19.12 9.32
CA PRO A 143 38.23 -19.05 7.92
C PRO A 143 38.73 -20.42 7.45
N GLU A 144 38.01 -21.05 6.52
CA GLU A 144 38.33 -22.41 6.09
C GLU A 144 39.64 -22.48 5.28
N PRO A 145 40.50 -23.49 5.51
CA PRO A 145 41.49 -23.90 4.52
C PRO A 145 40.77 -24.51 3.30
N MET A 146 41.39 -24.36 2.12
CA MET A 146 40.88 -24.85 0.83
C MET A 146 40.20 -26.23 0.92
N PRO A 147 38.95 -26.39 0.44
CA PRO A 147 38.21 -27.64 0.61
C PRO A 147 38.82 -28.77 -0.22
N ASP A 148 38.96 -29.94 0.41
CA ASP A 148 39.23 -31.20 -0.28
C ASP A 148 38.09 -31.50 -1.29
N PRO A 149 38.39 -32.20 -2.41
CA PRO A 149 37.38 -32.52 -3.42
C PRO A 149 36.24 -33.33 -2.81
N ALA A 150 35.01 -32.83 -2.98
CA ALA A 150 33.83 -33.38 -2.34
C ALA A 150 33.64 -34.90 -2.59
N PRO A 151 33.17 -35.66 -1.59
CA PRO A 151 32.83 -37.07 -1.79
C PRO A 151 31.80 -37.19 -2.90
N ALA A 152 32.06 -38.12 -3.83
CA ALA A 152 31.24 -38.30 -5.03
C ALA A 152 29.76 -38.41 -4.67
N SER A 153 28.93 -37.73 -5.48
CA SER A 153 27.47 -37.83 -5.41
C SER A 153 27.04 -39.30 -5.33
N ALA A 154 26.05 -39.60 -4.47
CA ALA A 154 25.39 -40.90 -4.52
C ALA A 154 25.05 -41.22 -5.99
N PRO A 155 25.35 -42.43 -6.48
CA PRO A 155 25.32 -42.69 -7.91
C PRO A 155 23.94 -42.36 -8.44
N LEU A 156 23.89 -41.35 -9.32
CA LEU A 156 22.81 -41.26 -10.29
C LEU A 156 22.72 -42.64 -10.90
N VAL A 157 21.57 -43.29 -10.75
CA VAL A 157 21.28 -44.49 -11.54
C VAL A 157 21.53 -44.06 -12.97
N PRO A 158 22.52 -44.62 -13.68
CA PRO A 158 22.77 -44.20 -15.04
C PRO A 158 21.46 -44.44 -15.78
N LEU A 159 20.90 -43.38 -16.37
CA LEU A 159 19.81 -43.53 -17.32
C LEU A 159 20.36 -44.45 -18.41
N VAL A 160 20.01 -45.73 -18.31
CA VAL A 160 20.45 -46.75 -19.26
C VAL A 160 19.93 -46.25 -20.60
N PRO A 161 20.79 -45.93 -21.57
CA PRO A 161 20.34 -45.34 -22.82
C PRO A 161 19.23 -46.21 -23.39
N LEU A 162 18.12 -45.60 -23.77
CA LEU A 162 16.97 -46.33 -24.30
C LEU A 162 17.32 -46.80 -25.71
N VAL A 163 18.06 -47.91 -25.81
CA VAL A 163 18.53 -48.47 -27.08
C VAL A 163 17.35 -49.08 -27.83
N LEU A 164 16.69 -48.24 -28.62
CA LEU A 164 15.63 -48.61 -29.53
C LEU A 164 16.19 -48.95 -30.91
N GLU A 165 15.54 -49.88 -31.61
CA GLU A 165 15.89 -50.16 -33.00
C GLU A 165 15.54 -48.96 -33.91
N HIS A 166 16.31 -48.76 -34.97
CA HIS A 166 16.12 -47.68 -35.94
C HIS A 166 14.68 -47.56 -36.46
N GLY A 167 13.98 -48.68 -36.67
CA GLY A 167 12.58 -48.68 -37.10
C GLY A 167 11.62 -48.04 -36.08
N VAL A 168 11.89 -48.22 -34.78
CA VAL A 168 11.11 -47.62 -33.68
C VAL A 168 11.43 -46.14 -33.54
N LEU A 169 12.71 -45.78 -33.55
CA LEU A 169 13.17 -44.38 -33.52
C LEU A 169 12.61 -43.57 -34.70
N LYS A 170 12.56 -44.18 -35.88
CA LYS A 170 11.93 -43.58 -37.07
C LYS A 170 10.41 -43.41 -36.93
N ALA A 171 9.72 -44.31 -36.23
CA ALA A 171 8.30 -44.18 -35.95
C ALA A 171 8.00 -43.06 -34.91
N LEU A 172 8.91 -42.87 -33.95
CA LEU A 172 8.79 -41.82 -32.92
C LEU A 172 8.98 -40.39 -33.47
N LEU A 173 9.53 -40.19 -34.66
CA LEU A 173 9.82 -38.85 -35.21
C LEU A 173 8.59 -37.92 -35.25
N GLY A 174 7.39 -38.46 -35.51
CA GLY A 174 6.14 -37.69 -35.49
C GLY A 174 5.74 -37.24 -34.08
N ALA A 175 5.87 -38.12 -33.08
CA ALA A 175 5.59 -37.79 -31.68
C ALA A 175 6.64 -36.81 -31.12
N TRP A 176 7.92 -37.00 -31.47
CA TRP A 176 9.01 -36.10 -31.10
C TRP A 176 8.86 -34.71 -31.72
N ALA A 177 8.43 -34.61 -32.99
CA ALA A 177 8.15 -33.32 -33.63
C ALA A 177 6.98 -32.57 -32.98
N LEU A 178 6.05 -33.28 -32.34
CA LEU A 178 4.93 -32.75 -31.55
C LEU A 178 5.24 -32.59 -30.05
N ALA A 179 6.49 -32.81 -29.61
CA ALA A 179 6.90 -32.83 -28.20
C ALA A 179 6.07 -33.79 -27.30
N ALA A 180 5.55 -34.88 -27.88
CA ALA A 180 4.68 -35.86 -27.22
C ALA A 180 5.41 -37.14 -26.75
N CYS A 181 6.72 -37.22 -26.91
CA CYS A 181 7.56 -38.31 -26.40
C CYS A 181 7.83 -38.18 -24.89
N SER A 182 8.17 -39.30 -24.24
CA SER A 182 8.79 -39.25 -22.91
C SER A 182 10.17 -38.60 -22.96
N ALA A 183 10.71 -38.19 -21.81
CA ALA A 183 12.07 -37.61 -21.75
C ALA A 183 13.15 -38.61 -22.21
N GLU A 184 12.97 -39.89 -21.90
CA GLU A 184 13.86 -40.99 -22.30
C GLU A 184 13.77 -41.27 -23.82
N GLU A 185 12.55 -41.25 -24.38
CA GLU A 185 12.32 -41.41 -25.82
C GLU A 185 12.86 -40.22 -26.62
N ALA A 186 12.66 -38.99 -26.14
CA ALA A 186 13.14 -37.79 -26.82
C ALA A 186 14.67 -37.75 -26.90
N LEU A 187 15.36 -38.10 -25.80
CA LEU A 187 16.82 -38.22 -25.77
C LEU A 187 17.33 -39.27 -26.76
N ALA A 188 16.69 -40.44 -26.81
CA ALA A 188 17.07 -41.52 -27.74
C ALA A 188 16.82 -41.14 -29.21
N VAL A 189 15.76 -40.39 -29.51
CA VAL A 189 15.53 -39.81 -30.84
C VAL A 189 16.62 -38.80 -31.18
N GLU A 190 16.97 -37.88 -30.28
CA GLU A 190 17.99 -36.84 -30.51
C GLU A 190 19.39 -37.42 -30.78
N GLU A 191 19.82 -38.41 -30.00
CA GLU A 191 21.06 -39.16 -30.26
C GLU A 191 21.03 -39.85 -31.63
N HIS A 192 19.86 -40.39 -32.02
CA HIS A 192 19.68 -40.99 -33.33
C HIS A 192 19.71 -39.97 -34.49
N LEU A 193 19.15 -38.77 -34.31
CA LEU A 193 19.21 -37.72 -35.33
C LEU A 193 20.65 -37.26 -35.61
N GLY A 194 21.51 -37.26 -34.58
CA GLY A 194 22.93 -36.97 -34.72
C GLY A 194 23.72 -38.00 -35.54
N THR A 195 23.18 -39.22 -35.72
CA THR A 195 23.85 -40.33 -36.43
C THR A 195 23.15 -40.77 -37.71
N CYS A 196 21.90 -40.37 -37.96
CA CYS A 196 21.11 -40.78 -39.12
C CYS A 196 20.52 -39.59 -39.91
N GLY A 197 21.25 -39.16 -40.95
CA GLY A 197 20.85 -38.01 -41.78
C GLY A 197 19.45 -38.12 -42.40
N SER A 198 19.00 -39.31 -42.82
CA SER A 198 17.65 -39.49 -43.37
C SER A 198 16.54 -39.30 -42.34
N CYS A 199 16.80 -39.61 -41.06
CA CYS A 199 15.88 -39.34 -39.96
C CYS A 199 15.95 -37.88 -39.55
N ALA A 200 17.11 -37.24 -39.55
CA ALA A 200 17.25 -35.79 -39.32
C ALA A 200 16.49 -34.96 -40.36
N ASP A 201 16.59 -35.32 -41.65
CA ASP A 201 15.84 -34.69 -42.74
C ASP A 201 14.33 -34.85 -42.61
N GLU A 202 13.86 -36.02 -42.16
CA GLU A 202 12.44 -36.28 -41.91
C GLU A 202 11.94 -35.54 -40.66
N ALA A 203 12.72 -35.55 -39.58
CA ALA A 203 12.42 -34.83 -38.35
C ALA A 203 12.34 -33.31 -38.58
N ARG A 204 13.19 -32.75 -39.44
CA ARG A 204 13.10 -31.34 -39.88
C ARG A 204 11.81 -31.08 -40.67
N ARG A 205 11.49 -31.92 -41.68
CA ARG A 205 10.22 -31.80 -42.43
C ARG A 205 8.99 -31.88 -41.54
N LEU A 206 9.01 -32.78 -40.55
CA LEU A 206 7.91 -32.94 -39.60
C LEU A 206 7.78 -31.71 -38.69
N ARG A 207 8.87 -31.13 -38.18
CA ARG A 207 8.82 -29.86 -37.43
C ARG A 207 8.34 -28.68 -38.28
N GLU A 208 8.79 -28.59 -39.53
CA GLU A 208 8.29 -27.60 -40.51
C GLU A 208 6.76 -27.77 -40.73
N ALA A 209 6.25 -29.00 -40.84
CA ALA A 209 4.82 -29.29 -40.96
C ALA A 209 4.03 -29.01 -39.67
N VAL A 210 4.58 -29.28 -38.48
CA VAL A 210 3.96 -28.94 -37.19
C VAL A 210 3.80 -27.41 -37.07
N GLY A 211 4.79 -26.64 -37.51
CA GLY A 211 4.70 -25.17 -37.58
C GLY A 211 3.64 -24.61 -38.54
N LEU A 212 3.05 -25.45 -39.42
CA LEU A 212 1.91 -25.10 -40.26
C LEU A 212 0.56 -25.55 -39.67
N LEU A 213 0.58 -26.45 -38.69
CA LEU A 213 -0.62 -26.96 -38.01
C LEU A 213 -0.91 -26.23 -36.70
N HIS A 214 0.12 -25.71 -36.05
CA HIS A 214 0.01 -24.95 -34.81
C HIS A 214 -0.19 -23.46 -35.14
N GLN A 215 -1.25 -22.84 -34.61
CA GLN A 215 -1.32 -21.38 -34.58
C GLN A 215 -0.20 -20.85 -33.68
N PRO A 216 0.40 -19.69 -33.96
CA PRO A 216 1.35 -19.08 -33.03
C PRO A 216 0.62 -18.67 -31.75
N GLU A 217 0.70 -19.53 -30.73
CA GLU A 217 0.29 -19.19 -29.37
C GLU A 217 1.18 -18.05 -28.85
N SER A 218 0.61 -17.13 -28.06
CA SER A 218 1.44 -16.07 -27.47
C SER A 218 2.42 -16.66 -26.47
N LEU A 219 3.65 -16.14 -26.48
CA LEU A 219 4.65 -16.42 -25.44
C LEU A 219 4.40 -15.59 -24.16
N ASP A 220 3.40 -14.71 -24.17
CA ASP A 220 2.97 -13.97 -22.99
C ASP A 220 2.39 -14.94 -21.96
N LEU A 221 3.03 -15.01 -20.80
CA LEU A 221 2.49 -15.73 -19.65
C LEU A 221 1.22 -15.03 -19.16
N ASP A 222 0.23 -15.81 -18.72
CA ASP A 222 -0.94 -15.27 -18.03
C ASP A 222 -0.48 -14.36 -16.87
N PRO A 223 -0.89 -13.08 -16.81
CA PRO A 223 -0.43 -12.16 -15.77
C PRO A 223 -0.70 -12.63 -14.34
N SER A 224 -1.72 -13.46 -14.14
CA SER A 224 -2.04 -14.06 -12.84
C SER A 224 -1.17 -15.27 -12.49
N LEU A 225 -0.42 -15.87 -13.45
CA LEU A 225 0.42 -17.05 -13.22
C LEU A 225 1.43 -16.82 -12.08
N ARG A 226 2.06 -15.63 -12.03
CA ARG A 226 2.98 -15.27 -10.94
C ARG A 226 2.27 -15.34 -9.59
N THR A 227 1.08 -14.77 -9.49
CA THR A 227 0.26 -14.76 -8.27
C THR A 227 -0.17 -16.18 -7.87
N GLN A 228 -0.64 -16.99 -8.83
CA GLN A 228 -1.02 -18.39 -8.59
C GLN A 228 0.16 -19.25 -8.11
N VAL A 229 1.35 -19.07 -8.71
CA VAL A 229 2.58 -19.78 -8.31
C VAL A 229 3.01 -19.35 -6.90
N LEU A 230 3.02 -18.04 -6.60
CA LEU A 230 3.36 -17.54 -5.28
C LEU A 230 2.37 -18.00 -4.20
N ASP A 231 1.07 -17.97 -4.47
CA ASP A 231 0.04 -18.48 -3.56
C ASP A 231 0.20 -19.99 -3.31
N SER A 232 0.46 -20.79 -4.36
CA SER A 232 0.75 -22.22 -4.17
C SER A 232 2.04 -22.46 -3.36
N CYS A 233 3.07 -21.65 -3.56
CA CYS A 233 4.31 -21.72 -2.76
C CYS A 233 4.07 -21.35 -1.29
N LEU A 234 3.34 -20.27 -1.01
CA LEU A 234 3.01 -19.81 0.35
C LEU A 234 2.03 -20.76 1.05
N GLY A 235 1.08 -21.36 0.34
CA GLY A 235 0.20 -22.40 0.88
C GLY A 235 0.95 -23.69 1.24
N ARG A 236 2.03 -24.02 0.52
CA ARG A 236 2.91 -25.16 0.83
C ARG A 236 3.91 -24.88 1.96
N ARG A 237 4.41 -23.64 2.06
CA ARG A 237 5.32 -23.19 3.12
C ARG A 237 4.82 -21.86 3.69
N PRO A 238 3.86 -21.87 4.64
CA PRO A 238 3.38 -20.65 5.26
C PRO A 238 4.52 -19.95 6.02
N PRO A 239 4.50 -18.60 6.13
CA PRO A 239 5.47 -17.88 6.93
C PRO A 239 5.38 -18.33 8.39
N ARG A 240 6.54 -18.56 9.03
CA ARG A 240 6.62 -18.94 10.46
C ARG A 240 5.98 -17.88 11.38
N ILE A 241 5.97 -16.63 10.93
CA ILE A 241 5.40 -15.47 11.61
C ILE A 241 4.65 -14.69 10.52
N PRO A 242 3.32 -14.80 10.43
CA PRO A 242 2.54 -14.09 9.42
C PRO A 242 2.34 -12.61 9.82
N VAL A 243 2.34 -11.72 8.84
CA VAL A 243 1.89 -10.34 9.04
C VAL A 243 0.39 -10.35 9.37
N PRO A 244 -0.07 -9.65 10.42
CA PRO A 244 -1.49 -9.60 10.75
C PRO A 244 -2.32 -8.97 9.62
N ARG A 245 -3.54 -9.47 9.39
CA ARG A 245 -4.41 -9.04 8.28
C ARG A 245 -4.72 -7.53 8.27
N TRP A 246 -4.64 -6.88 9.43
CA TRP A 246 -4.86 -5.44 9.62
C TRP A 246 -3.60 -4.58 9.38
N ALA A 247 -2.41 -5.17 9.49
CA ALA A 247 -1.13 -4.53 9.17
C ALA A 247 -0.71 -4.75 7.69
N ALA A 248 -1.27 -5.79 7.04
CA ALA A 248 -0.96 -6.15 5.65
C ALA A 248 -1.09 -5.02 4.61
N PRO A 249 -2.06 -4.07 4.70
CA PRO A 249 -2.09 -2.92 3.79
C PRO A 249 -0.85 -2.04 3.92
N TYR A 250 -0.41 -1.71 5.13
CA TYR A 250 0.79 -0.89 5.34
C TYR A 250 2.06 -1.59 4.84
N ASP A 251 2.23 -2.88 5.16
CA ASP A 251 3.35 -3.70 4.67
C ASP A 251 3.41 -3.69 3.14
N ALA A 252 2.27 -3.87 2.46
CA ALA A 252 2.20 -3.86 1.02
C ALA A 252 2.47 -2.49 0.40
N GLU A 253 1.82 -1.41 0.86
CA GLU A 253 2.00 -0.08 0.26
C GLU A 253 3.40 0.50 0.55
N ALA A 254 3.97 0.24 1.74
CA ALA A 254 5.37 0.58 2.04
C ALA A 254 6.34 -0.22 1.16
N ALA A 255 6.10 -1.52 0.92
CA ALA A 255 6.93 -2.31 0.01
C ALA A 255 6.82 -1.86 -1.46
N ARG A 256 5.64 -1.42 -1.92
CA ARG A 256 5.44 -0.86 -3.27
C ARG A 256 6.17 0.47 -3.44
N LEU A 257 6.12 1.35 -2.43
CA LEU A 257 6.90 2.59 -2.40
C LEU A 257 8.41 2.30 -2.37
N ASP A 258 8.88 1.35 -1.55
CA ASP A 258 10.30 0.96 -1.52
C ASP A 258 10.79 0.41 -2.88
N ALA A 259 9.94 -0.26 -3.64
CA ALA A 259 10.25 -0.72 -5.00
C ALA A 259 10.43 0.47 -5.96
N LEU A 260 9.53 1.47 -5.94
CA LEU A 260 9.71 2.72 -6.70
C LEU A 260 11.04 3.40 -6.32
N LEU A 261 11.30 3.56 -5.01
CA LEU A 261 12.50 4.21 -4.47
C LEU A 261 13.81 3.44 -4.75
N GLN A 262 13.72 2.13 -5.02
CA GLN A 262 14.83 1.30 -5.47
C GLN A 262 15.20 1.63 -6.92
N ASP A 263 14.20 1.77 -7.79
CA ASP A 263 14.35 1.87 -9.24
C ASP A 263 14.72 3.28 -9.73
N ILE A 264 14.28 4.35 -9.04
CA ILE A 264 14.63 5.73 -9.41
C ILE A 264 16.13 6.03 -9.24
N GLY A 265 16.64 6.93 -10.07
CA GLY A 265 18.04 7.38 -10.07
C GLY A 265 18.37 8.31 -8.91
N SER A 266 19.67 8.55 -8.66
CA SER A 266 20.11 9.41 -7.55
C SER A 266 19.72 10.88 -7.68
N ALA A 267 19.50 11.38 -8.90
CA ALA A 267 19.04 12.76 -9.14
C ALA A 267 17.56 12.95 -8.78
N ASP A 268 16.75 11.91 -8.97
CA ASP A 268 15.29 11.94 -8.81
C ASP A 268 14.87 12.14 -7.35
N TRP A 269 15.76 11.80 -6.40
CA TRP A 269 15.61 12.12 -4.97
C TRP A 269 15.52 13.63 -4.68
N HIS A 270 15.92 14.48 -5.63
CA HIS A 270 15.81 15.92 -5.58
C HIS A 270 14.76 16.49 -6.54
N ALA A 271 13.99 15.64 -7.22
CA ALA A 271 12.85 16.09 -8.03
C ALA A 271 11.83 16.82 -7.13
N PRO A 272 11.27 17.97 -7.59
CA PRO A 272 10.40 18.80 -6.78
C PRO A 272 9.02 18.15 -6.64
N VAL A 273 8.62 17.89 -5.40
CA VAL A 273 7.27 17.42 -5.06
C VAL A 273 6.47 18.59 -4.46
N ARG A 274 5.15 18.58 -4.63
CA ARG A 274 4.23 19.51 -3.99
C ARG A 274 3.18 18.72 -3.22
N LEU A 275 3.39 18.56 -1.92
CA LEU A 275 2.39 18.02 -1.01
C LEU A 275 1.16 18.92 -1.00
N ARG A 276 -0.02 18.31 -0.88
CA ARG A 276 -1.32 18.99 -0.90
C ARG A 276 -2.20 18.44 0.22
N TRP A 277 -2.96 19.33 0.85
CA TRP A 277 -4.01 18.98 1.79
C TRP A 277 -5.07 20.09 1.77
N PHE A 278 -6.11 19.97 2.60
CA PHE A 278 -7.22 20.91 2.68
C PHE A 278 -7.34 21.48 4.09
N GLU A 279 -7.27 22.80 4.23
CA GLU A 279 -7.32 23.48 5.53
C GLU A 279 -8.42 24.56 5.52
N GLY A 280 -9.25 24.57 6.56
CA GLY A 280 -10.33 25.54 6.71
C GLY A 280 -11.39 25.44 5.59
N GLU A 281 -11.27 26.36 4.62
CA GLU A 281 -12.16 26.49 3.46
C GLU A 281 -11.51 26.17 2.12
N GLY A 282 -10.21 25.83 2.05
CA GLY A 282 -9.52 25.65 0.76
C GLY A 282 -8.28 24.76 0.76
N PRO A 283 -7.74 24.44 -0.44
CA PRO A 283 -6.53 23.66 -0.59
C PRO A 283 -5.28 24.44 -0.18
N VAL A 284 -4.33 23.75 0.46
CA VAL A 284 -3.02 24.26 0.87
C VAL A 284 -1.94 23.38 0.25
N ASP A 285 -0.75 23.95 -0.03
CA ASP A 285 0.37 23.19 -0.60
C ASP A 285 1.73 23.53 0.00
N ARG A 286 2.60 22.52 0.05
CA ARG A 286 4.00 22.64 0.50
C ARG A 286 4.94 22.06 -0.54
N ARG A 287 5.89 22.88 -1.00
CA ARG A 287 6.97 22.42 -1.88
C ARG A 287 8.06 21.70 -1.07
N THR A 288 8.43 20.52 -1.55
CA THR A 288 9.50 19.68 -1.00
C THR A 288 10.22 18.93 -2.12
N THR A 289 10.98 17.88 -1.82
CA THR A 289 11.58 16.96 -2.80
C THR A 289 11.15 15.53 -2.50
N VAL A 290 11.39 14.58 -3.41
CA VAL A 290 11.17 13.14 -3.16
C VAL A 290 11.80 12.68 -1.83
N ALA A 291 13.05 13.06 -1.56
CA ALA A 291 13.69 12.77 -0.27
C ALA A 291 12.99 13.44 0.93
N GLY A 292 12.43 14.64 0.72
CA GLY A 292 11.65 15.36 1.73
C GLY A 292 10.29 14.70 2.03
N VAL A 293 9.66 14.06 1.04
CA VAL A 293 8.45 13.23 1.24
C VAL A 293 8.75 12.01 2.09
N ILE A 294 9.87 11.30 1.83
CA ILE A 294 10.27 10.15 2.65
C ILE A 294 10.68 10.58 4.07
N ALA A 295 11.25 11.78 4.22
CA ALA A 295 11.50 12.38 5.54
C ALA A 295 10.19 12.71 6.29
N HIS A 296 9.15 13.20 5.60
CA HIS A 296 7.81 13.36 6.15
C HIS A 296 7.24 12.01 6.62
N LEU A 297 7.23 10.99 5.74
CA LEU A 297 6.71 9.66 6.09
C LEU A 297 7.42 9.06 7.31
N LEU A 298 8.77 9.08 7.36
CA LEU A 298 9.56 8.68 8.54
C LEU A 298 9.12 9.43 9.81
N SER A 299 8.91 10.74 9.70
CA SER A 299 8.54 11.60 10.83
C SER A 299 7.17 11.25 11.39
N VAL A 300 6.18 10.97 10.53
CA VAL A 300 4.79 10.69 10.94
C VAL A 300 4.59 9.22 11.30
N ASP A 301 5.21 8.28 10.59
CA ASP A 301 5.25 6.85 10.94
C ASP A 301 5.88 6.62 12.34
N GLY A 302 6.74 7.56 12.78
CA GLY A 302 7.25 7.64 14.15
C GLY A 302 6.17 7.67 15.24
N LEU A 303 4.97 8.19 14.96
CA LEU A 303 3.85 8.14 15.91
C LEU A 303 3.39 6.70 16.18
N VAL A 304 3.32 5.87 15.14
CA VAL A 304 3.00 4.44 15.25
C VAL A 304 4.17 3.66 15.86
N ALA A 305 5.41 4.00 15.49
CA ALA A 305 6.60 3.40 16.09
C ALA A 305 6.63 3.59 17.62
N THR A 306 6.46 4.83 18.09
CA THR A 306 6.44 5.17 19.52
C THR A 306 5.26 4.52 20.26
N ALA A 307 4.08 4.43 19.63
CA ALA A 307 2.93 3.72 20.20
C ALA A 307 3.18 2.20 20.34
N LEU A 308 4.02 1.62 19.47
CA LEU A 308 4.49 0.23 19.55
C LEU A 308 5.71 0.04 20.48
N GLY A 309 6.16 1.09 21.17
CA GLY A 309 7.33 1.04 22.05
C GLY A 309 8.68 0.96 21.33
N LEU A 310 8.74 1.36 20.05
CA LEU A 310 9.98 1.52 19.29
C LEU A 310 10.57 2.93 19.51
N GLU A 311 11.83 3.14 19.10
CA GLU A 311 12.51 4.45 19.11
C GLU A 311 11.81 5.44 18.19
N ASP A 312 11.65 6.69 18.63
CA ASP A 312 11.15 7.77 17.78
C ASP A 312 12.30 8.27 16.88
N PRO A 313 12.18 8.29 15.55
CA PRO A 313 13.23 8.80 14.67
C PRO A 313 13.56 10.29 14.90
N LEU A 314 12.72 11.02 15.65
CA LEU A 314 12.96 12.41 16.04
C LEU A 314 13.71 12.55 17.38
N ASP A 315 13.92 11.48 18.17
CA ASP A 315 14.59 11.57 19.49
C ASP A 315 16.05 12.09 19.39
N GLN A 316 16.66 11.96 18.21
CA GLN A 316 18.01 12.45 17.93
C GLN A 316 18.05 13.95 17.56
N LEU A 317 16.90 14.61 17.41
CA LEU A 317 16.82 16.03 17.11
C LEU A 317 17.05 16.88 18.37
N THR A 318 17.88 17.93 18.26
CA THR A 318 18.21 18.82 19.39
C THR A 318 17.01 19.59 19.95
N ALA A 319 15.93 19.70 19.18
CA ALA A 319 14.66 20.29 19.59
C ALA A 319 13.50 19.44 19.04
N VAL A 320 13.05 18.47 19.84
CA VAL A 320 11.80 17.73 19.59
C VAL A 320 10.62 18.67 19.84
N PRO A 321 9.60 18.73 18.97
CA PRO A 321 8.43 19.57 19.20
C PRO A 321 7.60 19.05 20.38
N ASP A 322 7.10 19.97 21.22
CA ASP A 322 6.13 19.65 22.29
C ASP A 322 4.81 19.13 21.71
N ASP A 323 4.44 19.60 20.50
CA ASP A 323 3.30 19.11 19.74
C ASP A 323 3.68 17.88 18.91
N ARG A 324 2.80 16.88 18.93
CA ARG A 324 2.94 15.60 18.21
C ARG A 324 2.14 15.54 16.92
N THR A 325 1.55 16.65 16.46
CA THR A 325 0.91 16.70 15.14
C THR A 325 1.87 16.26 14.01
N PRO A 326 1.35 15.57 12.97
CA PRO A 326 2.12 15.22 11.77
C PRO A 326 2.88 16.40 11.14
N GLU A 327 2.22 17.56 10.98
CA GLU A 327 2.85 18.79 10.52
C GLU A 327 4.03 19.23 11.42
N ALA A 328 3.82 19.35 12.74
CA ALA A 328 4.86 19.83 13.65
C ALA A 328 6.11 18.92 13.63
N ARG A 329 5.91 17.59 13.52
CA ARG A 329 6.98 16.60 13.41
C ARG A 329 7.72 16.71 12.08
N THR A 330 7.00 16.78 10.97
CA THR A 330 7.54 16.94 9.61
C THR A 330 8.39 18.22 9.51
N GLU A 331 7.85 19.34 9.98
CA GLU A 331 8.54 20.62 9.98
C GLU A 331 9.74 20.67 10.94
N ALA A 332 9.67 20.01 12.11
CA ALA A 332 10.82 19.87 13.00
C ALA A 332 11.97 19.10 12.35
N TYR A 333 11.66 17.98 11.67
CA TYR A 333 12.66 17.21 10.93
C TYR A 333 13.31 18.04 9.81
N TRP A 334 12.51 18.68 8.95
CA TRP A 334 13.04 19.51 7.87
C TRP A 334 13.84 20.72 8.36
N LYS A 335 13.48 21.33 9.50
CA LYS A 335 14.23 22.43 10.12
C LYS A 335 15.56 22.00 10.74
N ALA A 336 15.63 20.78 11.27
CA ALA A 336 16.86 20.24 11.86
C ALA A 336 17.88 19.75 10.82
N ALA A 337 17.43 19.43 9.61
CA ALA A 337 18.29 18.98 8.52
C ALA A 337 19.23 20.10 8.01
N HIS A 338 20.52 20.00 8.32
CA HIS A 338 21.54 21.00 7.90
C HIS A 338 21.71 21.10 6.38
N PHE A 339 21.42 20.00 5.66
CA PHE A 339 21.30 19.94 4.21
C PHE A 339 19.95 19.30 3.86
N PRO A 340 19.37 19.59 2.67
CA PRO A 340 18.17 18.90 2.20
C PRO A 340 18.36 17.37 2.25
N PRO A 341 17.32 16.60 2.65
CA PRO A 341 17.37 15.14 2.62
C PRO A 341 17.81 14.60 1.25
N THR A 342 18.48 13.45 1.26
CA THR A 342 18.98 12.76 0.07
C THR A 342 18.54 11.30 0.08
N ARG A 343 18.95 10.48 -0.91
CA ARG A 343 18.75 9.02 -0.94
C ARG A 343 19.14 8.29 0.36
N SER A 344 19.99 8.88 1.20
CA SER A 344 20.31 8.36 2.54
C SER A 344 19.08 8.13 3.43
N ILE A 345 18.00 8.91 3.26
CA ILE A 345 16.78 8.81 4.08
C ILE A 345 16.02 7.49 3.91
N ARG A 346 16.21 6.82 2.77
CA ARG A 346 15.50 5.59 2.43
C ARG A 346 15.75 4.47 3.45
N ARG A 347 16.99 4.31 3.92
CA ARG A 347 17.35 3.22 4.82
C ARG A 347 16.66 3.37 6.19
N PRO A 348 16.77 4.51 6.90
CA PRO A 348 16.04 4.73 8.16
C PRO A 348 14.52 4.53 8.03
N TRP A 349 13.90 5.09 6.98
CA TRP A 349 12.46 4.91 6.75
C TRP A 349 12.09 3.43 6.56
N ARG A 350 12.79 2.73 5.67
CA ARG A 350 12.54 1.31 5.39
C ARG A 350 12.77 0.42 6.61
N GLU A 351 13.79 0.71 7.41
CA GLU A 351 14.09 0.01 8.67
C GLU A 351 12.99 0.24 9.72
N GLN A 352 12.46 1.47 9.81
CA GLN A 352 11.31 1.78 10.66
C GLN A 352 10.05 1.03 10.21
N SER A 353 9.66 1.10 8.93
CA SER A 353 8.48 0.40 8.42
C SER A 353 8.57 -1.12 8.66
N HIS A 354 9.74 -1.70 8.41
CA HIS A 354 10.03 -3.10 8.74
C HIS A 354 9.89 -3.41 10.24
N ASN A 355 10.38 -2.54 11.12
CA ASN A 355 10.28 -2.74 12.57
C ASN A 355 8.83 -2.61 13.06
N ILE A 356 8.04 -1.68 12.52
CA ILE A 356 6.59 -1.56 12.78
C ILE A 356 5.88 -2.86 12.40
N VAL A 357 6.00 -3.31 11.15
CA VAL A 357 5.37 -4.56 10.66
C VAL A 357 5.82 -5.77 11.47
N ARG A 358 7.13 -5.86 11.79
CA ARG A 358 7.68 -6.93 12.61
C ARG A 358 7.06 -6.94 14.01
N THR A 359 6.98 -5.81 14.69
CA THR A 359 6.43 -5.71 16.06
C THR A 359 4.94 -6.06 16.08
N THR A 360 4.14 -5.56 15.13
CA THR A 360 2.72 -5.95 15.02
C THR A 360 2.52 -7.45 14.78
N SER A 361 3.49 -8.11 14.13
CA SER A 361 3.47 -9.57 13.93
C SER A 361 3.77 -10.39 15.21
N PHE A 362 4.15 -9.74 16.31
CA PHE A 362 4.31 -10.35 17.64
C PHE A 362 3.26 -9.88 18.66
N THR A 363 2.49 -8.81 18.38
CA THR A 363 1.38 -8.39 19.25
C THR A 363 0.24 -9.40 19.19
N SER A 364 -0.23 -9.86 20.35
CA SER A 364 -1.34 -10.81 20.47
C SER A 364 -2.65 -10.15 20.02
N ASP A 365 -3.49 -10.87 19.25
CA ASP A 365 -4.78 -10.39 18.75
C ASP A 365 -5.86 -10.15 19.84
N GLY A 366 -5.54 -10.28 21.13
CA GLY A 366 -6.54 -10.45 22.20
C GLY A 366 -6.44 -9.58 23.46
N GLU A 367 -5.44 -8.70 23.63
CA GLU A 367 -5.31 -7.87 24.85
C GLU A 367 -5.06 -6.39 24.51
N GLY A 368 -5.89 -5.48 25.05
CA GLY A 368 -5.60 -4.04 25.09
C GLY A 368 -6.01 -3.18 23.87
N GLU A 369 -7.20 -3.35 23.26
CA GLU A 369 -7.66 -2.44 22.18
C GLU A 369 -7.66 -0.94 22.59
N THR A 370 -7.86 -0.63 23.87
CA THR A 370 -7.83 0.74 24.41
C THR A 370 -6.45 1.20 24.89
N GLU A 371 -5.46 0.32 24.99
CA GLU A 371 -4.09 0.69 25.42
C GLU A 371 -3.18 1.00 24.22
N ASN A 372 -3.63 0.69 23.00
CA ASN A 372 -2.89 0.87 21.75
C ASN A 372 -3.49 2.01 20.90
N ALA A 373 -3.77 3.17 21.50
CA ALA A 373 -4.19 4.36 20.76
C ALA A 373 -2.95 5.11 20.22
N VAL A 374 -3.00 5.52 18.95
CA VAL A 374 -1.98 6.36 18.30
C VAL A 374 -2.49 7.79 18.28
N SER A 375 -1.81 8.68 18.99
CA SER A 375 -2.15 10.11 19.03
C SER A 375 -1.51 10.85 17.86
N TYR A 376 -2.35 11.60 17.12
CA TYR A 376 -1.96 12.52 16.05
C TYR A 376 -2.03 13.98 16.54
N GLY A 377 -1.96 14.21 17.86
CA GLY A 377 -2.16 15.51 18.50
C GLY A 377 -3.64 15.86 18.65
N GLY A 378 -4.28 16.32 17.58
CA GLY A 378 -5.68 16.78 17.61
C GLY A 378 -6.73 15.66 17.71
N PHE A 379 -6.36 14.43 17.41
CA PHE A 379 -7.20 13.23 17.47
C PHE A 379 -6.36 11.98 17.74
N GLU A 380 -7.03 10.86 18.00
CA GLU A 380 -6.41 9.55 18.20
C GLU A 380 -7.10 8.50 17.33
N LEU A 381 -6.33 7.52 16.85
CA LEU A 381 -6.84 6.32 16.18
C LEU A 381 -6.44 5.07 16.96
N PRO A 382 -7.28 4.02 17.05
CA PRO A 382 -6.81 2.69 17.43
C PRO A 382 -5.67 2.25 16.51
N LEU A 383 -4.65 1.56 17.02
CA LEU A 383 -3.48 1.11 16.25
C LEU A 383 -3.85 0.40 14.93
N ARG A 384 -4.94 -0.39 14.91
CA ARG A 384 -5.43 -1.07 13.72
C ARG A 384 -5.88 -0.08 12.62
N ASP A 385 -6.56 1.00 13.02
CA ASP A 385 -6.96 2.09 12.11
C ASP A 385 -5.77 2.98 11.76
N ALA A 386 -4.85 3.23 12.69
CA ALA A 386 -3.63 3.96 12.42
C ALA A 386 -2.75 3.27 11.35
N MET A 387 -2.69 1.93 11.32
CA MET A 387 -1.99 1.22 10.24
C MET A 387 -2.67 1.37 8.88
N LEU A 388 -4.00 1.47 8.83
CA LEU A 388 -4.75 1.76 7.60
C LEU A 388 -4.51 3.21 7.13
N ASP A 389 -4.48 4.16 8.06
CA ASP A 389 -4.08 5.55 7.81
C ASP A 389 -2.65 5.63 7.23
N ARG A 390 -1.66 4.99 7.87
CA ARG A 390 -0.29 4.98 7.34
C ARG A 390 -0.20 4.32 5.96
N ALA A 391 -1.00 3.28 5.69
CA ALA A 391 -1.07 2.66 4.36
C ALA A 391 -1.63 3.62 3.30
N PHE A 392 -2.66 4.41 3.66
CA PHE A 392 -3.23 5.44 2.80
C PHE A 392 -2.18 6.51 2.46
N GLU A 393 -1.52 7.07 3.48
CA GLU A 393 -0.49 8.11 3.27
C GLU A 393 0.72 7.57 2.49
N CYS A 394 1.15 6.32 2.72
CA CYS A 394 2.18 5.68 1.88
C CYS A 394 1.78 5.58 0.40
N TRP A 395 0.52 5.27 0.08
CA TRP A 395 0.05 5.22 -1.30
C TRP A 395 -0.05 6.63 -1.91
N ILE A 396 -0.71 7.58 -1.25
CA ILE A 396 -0.88 8.94 -1.75
C ILE A 396 0.48 9.59 -2.03
N HIS A 397 1.42 9.47 -1.10
CA HIS A 397 2.76 10.04 -1.29
C HIS A 397 3.63 9.25 -2.27
N ALA A 398 3.34 7.97 -2.52
CA ALA A 398 3.91 7.25 -3.65
C ALA A 398 3.37 7.78 -5.00
N GLU A 399 2.10 8.16 -5.08
CA GLU A 399 1.52 8.82 -6.27
C GLU A 399 2.15 10.22 -6.50
N ASP A 400 2.34 11.01 -5.45
CA ASP A 400 3.07 12.29 -5.48
C ASP A 400 4.48 12.14 -6.06
N ILE A 401 5.25 11.17 -5.54
CA ILE A 401 6.61 10.88 -5.98
C ILE A 401 6.60 10.37 -7.42
N ALA A 402 5.74 9.39 -7.73
CA ALA A 402 5.65 8.79 -9.06
C ALA A 402 5.36 9.84 -10.13
N LYS A 403 4.45 10.77 -9.85
CA LYS A 403 4.13 11.92 -10.70
C LYS A 403 5.28 12.92 -10.85
N ALA A 404 6.11 13.10 -9.82
CA ALA A 404 7.27 14.00 -9.87
C ALA A 404 8.46 13.43 -10.65
N VAL A 405 8.48 12.11 -10.90
CA VAL A 405 9.57 11.38 -11.58
C VAL A 405 9.11 10.60 -12.83
N ASP A 406 7.90 10.88 -13.32
CA ASP A 406 7.26 10.20 -14.46
C ASP A 406 7.24 8.65 -14.37
N TYR A 407 7.06 8.11 -13.17
CA TYR A 407 7.04 6.66 -12.89
C TYR A 407 5.60 6.08 -12.97
N PRO A 408 5.38 4.92 -13.59
CA PRO A 408 4.07 4.28 -13.65
C PRO A 408 3.68 3.67 -12.29
N TYR A 409 2.65 4.21 -11.64
CA TYR A 409 2.17 3.73 -10.34
C TYR A 409 0.66 3.56 -10.33
N GLU A 410 0.19 2.38 -9.91
CA GLU A 410 -1.23 2.00 -9.90
C GLU A 410 -1.87 2.19 -8.51
N ALA A 411 -3.20 2.13 -8.44
CA ALA A 411 -3.93 2.14 -7.17
C ALA A 411 -3.62 0.88 -6.30
N PRO A 412 -3.90 0.91 -4.99
CA PRO A 412 -3.80 -0.26 -4.12
C PRO A 412 -4.68 -1.42 -4.58
N SER A 413 -4.40 -2.62 -4.06
CA SER A 413 -5.27 -3.77 -4.31
C SER A 413 -6.72 -3.45 -3.87
N PRO A 414 -7.76 -3.98 -4.55
CA PRO A 414 -9.16 -3.64 -4.22
C PRO A 414 -9.52 -3.86 -2.74
N ARG A 415 -8.89 -4.85 -2.10
CA ARG A 415 -9.07 -5.13 -0.67
C ARG A 415 -8.40 -4.10 0.25
N HIS A 416 -7.24 -3.56 -0.13
CA HIS A 416 -6.57 -2.51 0.63
C HIS A 416 -7.32 -1.20 0.47
N LEU A 417 -7.69 -0.86 -0.78
CA LEU A 417 -8.49 0.31 -1.11
C LEU A 417 -9.83 0.31 -0.35
N HIS A 418 -10.53 -0.83 -0.27
CA HIS A 418 -11.75 -0.94 0.54
C HIS A 418 -11.53 -0.64 2.03
N GLY A 419 -10.45 -1.14 2.63
CA GLY A 419 -10.12 -0.87 4.04
C GLY A 419 -9.76 0.59 4.30
N MET A 420 -9.11 1.23 3.34
CA MET A 420 -8.84 2.67 3.36
C MET A 420 -10.14 3.49 3.27
N ILE A 421 -10.99 3.20 2.27
CA ILE A 421 -12.30 3.85 2.07
C ILE A 421 -13.18 3.70 3.32
N ASP A 422 -13.24 2.51 3.92
CA ASP A 422 -14.02 2.27 5.13
C ASP A 422 -13.55 3.13 6.31
N LEU A 423 -12.24 3.23 6.53
CA LEU A 423 -11.67 4.11 7.56
C LEU A 423 -12.06 5.57 7.30
N THR A 424 -11.85 6.07 6.07
CA THR A 424 -12.24 7.42 5.68
C THR A 424 -13.73 7.67 5.94
N ALA A 425 -14.61 6.75 5.51
CA ALA A 425 -16.05 6.83 5.70
C ALA A 425 -16.46 6.85 7.18
N ARG A 426 -15.80 6.04 8.03
CA ARG A 426 -16.00 6.04 9.49
C ARG A 426 -15.54 7.34 10.17
N MET A 427 -14.57 8.05 9.61
CA MET A 427 -14.07 9.33 10.14
C MET A 427 -14.98 10.53 9.75
N LEU A 428 -15.75 10.46 8.66
CA LEU A 428 -16.58 11.56 8.16
C LEU A 428 -17.53 12.19 9.21
N PRO A 429 -18.25 11.43 10.08
CA PRO A 429 -19.13 12.04 11.08
C PRO A 429 -18.38 12.90 12.11
N ALA A 430 -17.17 12.49 12.49
CA ALA A 430 -16.32 13.23 13.41
C ALA A 430 -15.75 14.50 12.75
N ALA A 431 -15.24 14.39 11.52
CA ALA A 431 -14.76 15.53 10.74
C ALA A 431 -15.86 16.56 10.49
N LEU A 432 -17.07 16.12 10.11
CA LEU A 432 -18.23 16.98 9.93
C LEU A 432 -18.62 17.70 11.24
N ALA A 433 -18.60 17.00 12.38
CA ALA A 433 -18.85 17.64 13.66
C ALA A 433 -17.77 18.65 14.03
N ASP A 434 -16.50 18.39 13.71
CA ASP A 434 -15.42 19.35 13.95
C ASP A 434 -15.56 20.62 13.11
N ARG A 435 -15.79 20.47 11.79
CA ARG A 435 -16.08 21.60 10.89
C ARG A 435 -17.22 22.48 11.40
N ARG A 436 -18.25 21.89 12.03
CA ARG A 436 -19.33 22.66 12.66
C ARG A 436 -18.91 23.37 13.95
N ARG A 437 -18.05 22.77 14.78
CA ARG A 437 -17.51 23.42 15.98
C ARG A 437 -16.65 24.63 15.63
N THR A 438 -15.91 24.55 14.52
CA THR A 438 -15.04 25.61 14.00
C THR A 438 -15.77 26.63 13.10
N GLY A 439 -17.06 26.43 12.82
CA GLY A 439 -17.89 27.35 12.03
C GLY A 439 -17.77 27.21 10.51
N LEU A 440 -17.04 26.18 10.04
CA LEU A 440 -16.73 25.86 8.64
C LEU A 440 -17.79 24.97 7.95
N ALA A 441 -18.88 24.65 8.64
CA ALA A 441 -20.04 23.91 8.15
C ALA A 441 -21.32 24.37 8.87
N ALA A 442 -22.48 24.21 8.23
CA ALA A 442 -23.74 24.68 8.80
C ALA A 442 -24.13 23.88 10.06
N PRO A 443 -24.73 24.51 11.09
CA PRO A 443 -25.29 23.78 12.22
C PRO A 443 -26.39 22.81 11.77
N PRO A 444 -26.64 21.70 12.49
CA PRO A 444 -27.65 20.73 12.09
C PRO A 444 -29.03 21.36 11.88
N ALA A 445 -29.77 20.88 10.88
CA ALA A 445 -31.10 21.38 10.53
C ALA A 445 -32.17 20.95 11.55
N GLY A 446 -32.08 21.45 12.77
CA GLY A 446 -32.99 21.15 13.88
C GLY A 446 -32.35 21.43 15.24
N ARG A 447 -33.17 21.77 16.25
CA ARG A 447 -32.68 22.04 17.63
C ARG A 447 -32.40 20.76 18.44
N HIS A 448 -32.42 19.59 17.80
CA HIS A 448 -32.28 18.30 18.44
C HIS A 448 -31.23 17.46 17.71
N LEU A 449 -30.04 17.39 18.30
CA LEU A 449 -29.13 16.28 18.09
C LEU A 449 -29.87 15.00 18.47
N VAL A 450 -29.82 13.96 17.63
CA VAL A 450 -30.41 12.66 17.99
C VAL A 450 -29.62 12.03 19.16
N PRO A 451 -30.27 11.26 20.04
CA PRO A 451 -29.57 10.52 21.09
C PRO A 451 -28.48 9.60 20.53
N ALA A 452 -27.43 9.35 21.30
CA ALA A 452 -26.40 8.38 20.92
C ALA A 452 -27.03 7.00 20.64
N GLY A 453 -26.64 6.36 19.53
CA GLY A 453 -27.20 5.09 19.07
C GLY A 453 -28.57 5.19 18.37
N ALA A 454 -29.18 6.38 18.28
CA ALA A 454 -30.42 6.58 17.52
C ALA A 454 -30.14 6.82 16.03
N PRO A 455 -31.05 6.43 15.11
CA PRO A 455 -30.95 6.80 13.71
C PRO A 455 -31.08 8.32 13.54
N GLY A 456 -30.25 8.90 12.68
CA GLY A 456 -30.29 10.32 12.30
C GLY A 456 -30.40 10.51 10.79
N ARG A 457 -30.53 11.77 10.34
CA ARG A 457 -30.42 12.11 8.91
C ARG A 457 -29.11 11.54 8.37
N SER A 458 -29.18 10.88 7.23
CA SER A 458 -28.05 10.14 6.67
C SER A 458 -27.80 10.56 5.23
N LEU A 459 -26.53 10.60 4.84
CA LEU A 459 -26.11 10.63 3.44
C LEU A 459 -25.65 9.22 3.07
N ARG A 460 -26.17 8.67 1.98
CA ARG A 460 -25.63 7.44 1.38
C ARG A 460 -24.43 7.81 0.54
N LEU A 461 -23.29 7.18 0.84
CA LEU A 461 -22.04 7.29 0.11
C LEU A 461 -21.84 5.96 -0.62
N GLU A 462 -22.04 5.98 -1.93
CA GLU A 462 -21.79 4.86 -2.84
C GLU A 462 -20.40 5.07 -3.46
N ILE A 463 -19.51 4.10 -3.30
CA ILE A 463 -18.20 4.12 -3.94
C ILE A 463 -18.15 3.03 -4.99
N GLU A 464 -17.84 3.41 -6.22
CA GLU A 464 -17.77 2.50 -7.37
C GLU A 464 -16.45 1.73 -7.42
N GLY A 465 -16.41 0.69 -8.26
CA GLY A 465 -15.23 -0.14 -8.49
C GLY A 465 -15.05 -1.31 -7.51
N SER A 466 -14.03 -2.14 -7.74
CA SER A 466 -13.84 -3.41 -7.02
C SER A 466 -13.44 -3.29 -5.55
N GLY A 467 -13.00 -2.10 -5.11
CA GLY A 467 -12.77 -1.77 -3.69
C GLY A 467 -13.90 -0.95 -3.06
N GLY A 468 -14.95 -0.67 -3.82
CA GLY A 468 -16.07 0.18 -3.41
C GLY A 468 -17.02 -0.46 -2.40
N GLY A 469 -18.20 0.14 -2.26
CA GLY A 469 -19.22 -0.26 -1.29
C GLY A 469 -20.27 0.84 -1.06
N GLU A 470 -21.16 0.63 -0.09
CA GLU A 470 -22.13 1.64 0.36
C GLU A 470 -22.00 1.89 1.86
N TRP A 471 -21.90 3.17 2.25
CA TRP A 471 -21.89 3.60 3.64
C TRP A 471 -23.02 4.59 3.90
N LEU A 472 -23.66 4.51 5.07
CA LEU A 472 -24.66 5.48 5.53
C LEU A 472 -24.01 6.41 6.54
N ILE A 473 -23.65 7.61 6.10
CA ILE A 473 -22.93 8.61 6.90
C ILE A 473 -23.95 9.39 7.75
N PRO A 474 -23.96 9.25 9.09
CA PRO A 474 -24.84 10.03 9.95
C PRO A 474 -24.45 11.51 9.95
N LEU A 475 -25.41 12.38 9.64
CA LEU A 475 -25.19 13.81 9.44
C LEU A 475 -25.42 14.66 10.68
N ASP A 476 -26.21 14.19 11.67
CA ASP A 476 -26.65 15.04 12.78
C ASP A 476 -25.70 15.01 14.00
N SER A 477 -25.02 13.87 14.24
CA SER A 477 -24.12 13.66 15.38
C SER A 477 -23.14 12.51 15.10
N PRO A 478 -21.86 12.57 15.53
CA PRO A 478 -20.92 11.46 15.43
C PRO A 478 -21.37 10.18 16.14
N ALA A 479 -22.24 10.31 17.15
CA ALA A 479 -22.77 9.19 17.92
C ALA A 479 -24.11 8.66 17.39
N ALA A 480 -24.62 9.20 16.27
CA ALA A 480 -25.83 8.70 15.62
C ALA A 480 -25.51 7.49 14.73
N VAL A 481 -26.55 6.72 14.39
CA VAL A 481 -26.44 5.57 13.48
C VAL A 481 -26.96 5.95 12.09
N GLY A 482 -26.23 5.54 11.05
CA GLY A 482 -26.66 5.70 9.66
C GLY A 482 -27.95 4.92 9.36
N SER A 483 -28.88 5.50 8.61
CA SER A 483 -30.21 4.93 8.37
C SER A 483 -30.70 5.25 6.97
N ALA A 484 -30.96 4.21 6.16
CA ALA A 484 -31.55 4.35 4.82
C ALA A 484 -32.99 4.91 4.87
N GLU A 485 -33.73 4.66 5.96
CA GLU A 485 -35.06 5.26 6.18
C GLU A 485 -34.99 6.79 6.37
N HIS A 486 -33.82 7.31 6.73
CA HIS A 486 -33.53 8.73 6.94
C HIS A 486 -32.50 9.27 5.93
N GLU A 487 -32.37 8.62 4.76
CA GLU A 487 -31.54 9.10 3.65
C GLU A 487 -32.08 10.45 3.14
N VAL A 488 -31.26 11.50 3.22
CA VAL A 488 -31.59 12.85 2.71
C VAL A 488 -30.76 13.25 1.51
N ALA A 489 -29.69 12.50 1.22
CA ALA A 489 -28.77 12.74 0.13
C ALA A 489 -28.06 11.44 -0.25
N HIS A 490 -27.67 11.37 -1.53
CA HIS A 490 -26.87 10.31 -2.11
C HIS A 490 -25.70 10.93 -2.89
N VAL A 491 -24.50 10.39 -2.66
CA VAL A 491 -23.26 10.75 -3.36
C VAL A 491 -22.61 9.48 -3.88
N ALA A 492 -22.30 9.46 -5.18
CA ALA A 492 -21.64 8.34 -5.85
C ALA A 492 -20.33 8.80 -6.53
N LEU A 493 -19.22 8.09 -6.35
CA LEU A 493 -17.94 8.38 -7.00
C LEU A 493 -17.00 7.16 -7.05
N ASP A 494 -15.98 7.21 -7.91
CA ASP A 494 -14.92 6.20 -7.96
C ASP A 494 -14.07 6.18 -6.67
N GLY A 495 -13.56 5.00 -6.28
CA GLY A 495 -12.76 4.84 -5.07
C GLY A 495 -11.44 5.63 -5.06
N VAL A 496 -10.75 5.75 -6.19
CA VAL A 496 -9.52 6.55 -6.29
C VAL A 496 -9.85 8.04 -6.21
N GLU A 497 -10.96 8.47 -6.81
CA GLU A 497 -11.45 9.86 -6.71
C GLU A 497 -11.80 10.23 -5.26
N PHE A 498 -12.49 9.34 -4.53
CA PHE A 498 -12.81 9.56 -3.11
C PHE A 498 -11.56 9.66 -2.24
N CYS A 499 -10.57 8.79 -2.45
CA CYS A 499 -9.30 8.86 -1.73
C CYS A 499 -8.52 10.14 -2.09
N ARG A 500 -8.49 10.57 -3.35
CA ARG A 500 -7.86 11.85 -3.75
C ARG A 500 -8.56 13.07 -3.16
N LEU A 501 -9.89 13.07 -3.06
CA LEU A 501 -10.64 14.08 -2.33
C LEU A 501 -10.25 14.08 -0.84
N ALA A 502 -10.26 12.92 -0.19
CA ALA A 502 -9.90 12.77 1.22
C ALA A 502 -8.44 13.14 1.52
N ALA A 503 -7.55 13.00 0.52
CA ALA A 503 -6.16 13.43 0.53
C ALA A 503 -5.95 14.91 0.12
N GLY A 504 -7.01 15.70 -0.07
CA GLY A 504 -6.90 17.12 -0.47
C GLY A 504 -6.27 17.35 -1.85
N HIS A 505 -6.16 16.32 -2.68
CA HIS A 505 -5.57 16.39 -4.01
C HIS A 505 -6.57 16.94 -5.06
N VAL A 506 -7.86 16.78 -4.79
CA VAL A 506 -8.99 17.30 -5.57
C VAL A 506 -9.87 18.17 -4.67
N PRO A 507 -10.17 19.43 -5.02
CA PRO A 507 -11.11 20.27 -4.27
C PRO A 507 -12.51 19.67 -4.18
N PRO A 508 -13.25 19.84 -3.07
CA PRO A 508 -14.63 19.33 -2.92
C PRO A 508 -15.60 19.74 -4.04
N GLU A 509 -15.40 20.92 -4.62
CA GLU A 509 -16.18 21.48 -5.73
C GLU A 509 -15.86 20.85 -7.10
N ASP A 510 -14.64 20.34 -7.28
CA ASP A 510 -14.15 19.76 -8.54
C ASP A 510 -14.26 18.23 -8.57
N ALA A 511 -14.51 17.60 -7.42
CA ALA A 511 -14.62 16.14 -7.27
C ALA A 511 -15.67 15.55 -8.21
N ALA A 512 -15.28 14.51 -8.96
CA ALA A 512 -16.11 13.84 -9.96
C ALA A 512 -17.19 12.93 -9.33
N ALA A 513 -18.14 13.54 -8.61
CA ALA A 513 -19.17 12.86 -7.86
C ALA A 513 -20.58 13.08 -8.44
N GLY A 514 -21.32 11.99 -8.63
CA GLY A 514 -22.77 12.00 -8.82
C GLY A 514 -23.48 12.41 -7.53
N GLN A 515 -24.47 13.31 -7.62
CA GLN A 515 -25.04 14.00 -6.45
C GLN A 515 -26.57 14.10 -6.56
N VAL A 516 -27.30 13.58 -5.58
CA VAL A 516 -28.78 13.63 -5.51
C VAL A 516 -29.25 13.95 -4.09
N GLY A 517 -30.24 14.83 -3.94
CA GLY A 517 -30.84 15.18 -2.64
C GLY A 517 -30.35 16.51 -2.05
N ASP A 518 -30.22 16.57 -0.72
CA ASP A 518 -29.87 17.80 0.01
C ASP A 518 -28.46 18.31 -0.34
N ARG A 519 -28.40 19.39 -1.13
CA ARG A 519 -27.16 20.04 -1.59
C ARG A 519 -26.29 20.56 -0.44
N ALA A 520 -26.88 20.94 0.70
CA ALA A 520 -26.11 21.38 1.87
C ALA A 520 -25.44 20.18 2.56
N ALA A 521 -26.18 19.09 2.77
CA ALA A 521 -25.61 17.85 3.32
C ALA A 521 -24.50 17.26 2.44
N ILE A 522 -24.68 17.29 1.11
CA ILE A 522 -23.67 16.83 0.14
C ILE A 522 -22.40 17.69 0.25
N ARG A 523 -22.53 19.02 0.23
CA ARG A 523 -21.39 19.93 0.39
C ARG A 523 -20.68 19.71 1.72
N ASP A 524 -21.43 19.67 2.82
CA ASP A 524 -20.89 19.46 4.17
C ASP A 524 -20.05 18.16 4.26
N VAL A 525 -20.50 17.06 3.63
CA VAL A 525 -19.76 15.79 3.62
C VAL A 525 -18.54 15.82 2.70
N LEU A 526 -18.61 16.41 1.50
CA LEU A 526 -17.45 16.50 0.61
C LEU A 526 -16.34 17.38 1.22
N PHE A 527 -16.71 18.48 1.87
CA PHE A 527 -15.77 19.32 2.62
C PHE A 527 -15.25 18.63 3.90
N ALA A 528 -16.05 17.79 4.57
CA ALA A 528 -15.60 16.96 5.69
C ALA A 528 -14.58 15.90 5.24
N ALA A 529 -14.80 15.27 4.08
CA ALA A 529 -13.85 14.32 3.48
C ALA A 529 -12.50 14.98 3.21
N ALA A 530 -12.48 16.12 2.52
CA ALA A 530 -11.24 16.84 2.24
C ALA A 530 -10.47 17.24 3.50
N SER A 531 -11.15 17.67 4.56
CA SER A 531 -10.53 18.03 5.84
C SER A 531 -9.94 16.86 6.65
N LEU A 532 -9.94 15.63 6.13
CA LEU A 532 -9.17 14.51 6.71
C LEU A 532 -7.68 14.57 6.31
N SER A 533 -7.36 15.22 5.20
CA SER A 533 -5.98 15.43 4.72
C SER A 533 -5.20 16.38 5.63
N ARG A 534 -3.88 16.16 5.69
CA ARG A 534 -2.92 16.92 6.50
C ARG A 534 -1.49 16.73 5.97
N MET A 535 -0.58 17.61 6.36
CA MET A 535 0.88 17.43 6.25
C MET A 535 1.44 16.72 7.50
#